data_AF-L8YER9-F1
#
_entry.id   AF-L8YER9-F1
#
_cell.length_a   1.000
_cell.length_b   1.000
_cell.length_c   1.000
_cell.angle_alpha   90.00
_cell.angle_beta   90.00
_cell.angle_gamma   90.00
#
_symmetry.space_group_name_H-M   'P 1'
#
loop_
_entity.id
_entity.type
_entity.pdbx_description
1 polymer ?
#
loop_
_entity_poly.entity_id
_entity_poly.type
_entity_poly.pdbx_seq_one_letter_code
_entity_poly.pdbx_strand_id
1 'polypeptide(L)'
;MKHFILPPEEKKNKVKTDDGEDDDTNCNLLCGDEYGPEMRISMDQSNEKETPFELVEVVLKYIEMAMLQSLLHSPLGISSTHAYVPGIL
;
A
#
# COMPACT_ATOMS: atom_id res chain seq x y z
N MET A 1 -17.56 3.09 -10.72
CA MET A 1 -16.09 3.18 -10.63
C MET A 1 -15.77 4.41 -9.81
N LYS A 2 -14.99 4.31 -8.73
CA LYS A 2 -14.58 5.50 -7.96
C LYS A 2 -13.47 6.19 -8.75
N HIS A 3 -13.78 7.36 -9.31
CA HIS A 3 -12.79 8.19 -9.98
C HIS A 3 -11.86 8.78 -8.92
N PHE A 4 -10.59 8.39 -8.94
CA PHE A 4 -9.55 9.06 -8.17
C PHE A 4 -9.38 10.47 -8.74
N ILE A 5 -9.82 11.47 -7.98
CA ILE A 5 -9.63 12.88 -8.33
C ILE A 5 -8.30 13.30 -7.72
N LEU A 6 -7.31 13.54 -8.58
CA LEU A 6 -6.06 14.16 -8.13
C LEU A 6 -6.35 15.60 -7.68
N PRO A 7 -5.77 16.06 -6.56
CA PRO A 7 -5.92 17.44 -6.12
C PRO A 7 -5.43 18.40 -7.23
N PRO A 8 -6.15 19.51 -7.48
CA PRO A 8 -5.78 20.44 -8.53
C PRO A 8 -4.41 21.06 -8.24
N GLU A 9 -3.52 21.04 -9.23
CA GLU A 9 -2.18 21.61 -9.09
C GLU A 9 -2.24 23.11 -8.80
N GLU A 10 -1.86 23.50 -7.59
CA GLU A 10 -1.61 24.89 -7.25
C GLU A 10 -0.39 25.38 -8.02
N LYS A 11 -0.62 26.27 -9.00
CA LYS A 11 0.43 26.93 -9.78
C LYS A 11 1.28 27.83 -8.86
N LYS A 12 2.29 27.27 -8.20
CA LYS A 12 3.32 28.04 -7.49
C LYS A 12 4.47 28.38 -8.44
N ASN A 13 4.73 29.67 -8.56
CA ASN A 13 5.65 30.30 -9.50
C ASN A 13 7.07 29.71 -9.45
N LYS A 14 7.64 29.51 -10.64
CA LYS A 14 8.99 28.98 -10.91
C LYS A 14 10.06 30.01 -10.50
N VAL A 15 10.55 29.91 -9.26
CA VAL A 15 11.89 30.42 -8.90
C VAL A 15 12.87 29.39 -9.44
N LYS A 16 13.59 29.76 -10.50
CA LYS A 16 14.73 28.99 -11.00
C LYS A 16 15.89 29.21 -10.04
N THR A 17 16.11 28.26 -9.14
CA THR A 17 17.41 28.06 -8.50
C THR A 17 18.10 26.89 -9.19
N ASP A 18 19.09 27.30 -9.96
CA ASP A 18 20.35 26.66 -10.36
C ASP A 18 20.75 25.36 -9.64
N ASP A 19 21.30 24.43 -10.45
CA ASP A 19 22.22 23.33 -10.13
C ASP A 19 21.75 22.17 -9.22
N GLY A 20 21.11 21.16 -9.83
CA GLY A 20 20.75 19.89 -9.20
C GLY A 20 21.15 18.69 -10.07
N GLU A 21 22.44 18.58 -10.40
CA GLU A 21 23.05 17.37 -10.96
C GLU A 21 23.09 16.26 -9.88
N ASP A 22 21.96 15.56 -9.62
CA ASP A 22 21.90 14.17 -9.10
C ASP A 22 20.45 13.61 -9.01
N ASP A 23 19.57 13.94 -9.98
CA ASP A 23 18.15 13.46 -9.96
C ASP A 23 17.97 12.11 -10.69
N ASP A 24 19.07 11.47 -11.13
CA ASP A 24 19.07 10.20 -11.88
C ASP A 24 19.52 8.98 -11.04
N THR A 25 19.76 9.17 -9.74
CA THR A 25 20.11 8.04 -8.84
C THR A 25 18.91 7.12 -8.64
N ASN A 26 18.99 5.87 -9.12
CA ASN A 26 17.95 4.85 -8.92
C ASN A 26 17.83 4.47 -7.43
N CYS A 27 16.73 4.86 -6.79
CA CYS A 27 16.51 4.60 -5.37
C CYS A 27 16.38 3.10 -5.04
N ASN A 28 16.03 2.25 -6.00
CA ASN A 28 15.95 0.80 -5.77
C ASN A 28 17.32 0.17 -5.45
N LEU A 29 18.42 0.86 -5.75
CA LEU A 29 19.78 0.44 -5.39
C LEU A 29 20.12 0.71 -3.93
N LEU A 30 19.35 1.56 -3.25
CA LEU A 30 19.57 1.99 -1.87
C LEU A 30 18.85 1.04 -0.90
N CYS A 31 19.27 -0.22 -0.89
CA CYS A 31 18.70 -1.26 -0.01
C CYS A 31 19.64 -1.52 1.18
N GLY A 32 19.15 -1.29 2.40
CA GLY A 32 19.90 -1.49 3.65
C GLY A 32 20.12 -2.97 4.01
N ASP A 33 21.09 -3.23 4.89
CA ASP A 33 21.47 -4.58 5.32
C ASP A 33 20.43 -5.27 6.22
N GLU A 34 19.40 -4.55 6.69
CA GLU A 34 18.26 -5.11 7.42
C GLU A 34 17.39 -6.03 6.56
N TYR A 35 17.51 -5.92 5.23
CA TYR A 35 16.81 -6.75 4.27
C TYR A 35 17.68 -7.94 3.83
N GLY A 36 17.04 -9.10 3.62
CA GLY A 36 17.71 -10.29 3.13
C GLY A 36 18.31 -10.11 1.73
N PRO A 37 19.29 -10.94 1.34
CA PRO A 37 19.91 -10.87 0.03
C PRO A 37 18.90 -11.06 -1.11
N GLU A 38 17.86 -11.88 -0.92
CA GLU A 38 16.78 -12.02 -1.91
C GLU A 38 16.03 -10.71 -2.18
N MET A 39 15.77 -9.91 -1.14
CA MET A 39 15.04 -8.65 -1.25
C MET A 39 15.87 -7.60 -1.98
N ARG A 40 17.17 -7.50 -1.65
CA ARG A 40 18.09 -6.59 -2.32
C ARG A 40 18.22 -6.89 -3.82
N ILE A 41 18.37 -8.16 -4.18
CA ILE A 41 18.45 -8.59 -5.59
C ILE A 41 17.14 -8.26 -6.32
N SER A 42 15.99 -8.48 -5.68
CA SER A 42 14.70 -8.15 -6.27
C SER A 42 14.51 -6.66 -6.49
N MET A 43 14.95 -5.81 -5.56
CA MET A 43 14.88 -4.35 -5.70
C MET A 43 15.79 -3.85 -6.82
N ASP A 44 17.04 -4.32 -6.88
CA ASP A 44 18.04 -3.93 -7.90
C ASP A 44 17.56 -4.21 -9.34
N GLN A 45 16.82 -5.30 -9.54
CA GLN A 45 16.28 -5.68 -10.86
C GLN A 45 14.97 -4.98 -11.23
N SER A 46 14.38 -4.21 -10.31
CA SER A 46 13.08 -3.55 -10.51
C SER A 46 13.22 -2.17 -11.13
N ASN A 47 12.27 -1.82 -12.01
CA ASN A 47 12.18 -0.47 -12.57
C ASN A 47 11.54 0.48 -11.54
N GLU A 48 12.19 1.61 -11.23
CA GLU A 48 11.66 2.61 -10.29
C GLU A 48 10.39 3.31 -10.83
N LYS A 49 10.27 3.43 -12.16
CA LYS A 49 9.17 4.18 -12.78
C LYS A 49 7.90 3.34 -12.97
N GLU A 50 7.97 2.04 -12.71
CA GLU A 50 6.87 1.10 -12.96
C GLU A 50 6.65 0.20 -11.74
N THR A 51 5.38 -0.06 -11.43
CA THR A 51 5.03 -1.02 -10.38
C THR A 51 4.46 -2.29 -11.01
N PRO A 52 5.08 -3.46 -10.79
CA PRO A 52 4.55 -4.72 -11.30
C PRO A 52 3.15 -5.02 -10.73
N PHE A 53 2.21 -5.43 -11.58
CA PHE A 53 0.85 -5.78 -11.13
C PHE A 53 0.80 -6.92 -10.13
N GLU A 54 1.72 -7.88 -10.27
CA GLU A 54 1.86 -9.01 -9.35
C GLU A 54 2.17 -8.55 -7.93
N LEU A 55 3.03 -7.54 -7.77
CA LEU A 55 3.34 -6.95 -6.47
C LEU A 55 2.11 -6.29 -5.85
N VAL A 56 1.33 -5.55 -6.65
CA VAL A 56 0.07 -4.94 -6.19
C VAL A 56 -0.91 -6.02 -5.71
N GLU A 57 -1.07 -7.10 -6.46
CA GLU A 57 -1.98 -8.19 -6.11
C GLU A 57 -1.57 -8.88 -4.80
N VAL A 58 -0.29 -9.17 -4.63
CA VAL A 58 0.24 -9.78 -3.40
C VAL A 58 0.04 -8.87 -2.19
N VAL A 59 0.28 -7.57 -2.34
CA VAL A 59 0.06 -6.58 -1.26
C VAL A 59 -1.42 -6.53 -0.88
N LEU A 60 -2.33 -6.51 -1.85
CA LEU A 60 -3.77 -6.51 -1.58
C LEU A 60 -4.20 -7.79 -0.85
N LYS A 61 -3.70 -8.96 -1.26
CA LYS A 61 -3.94 -10.24 -0.58
C LYS A 61 -3.40 -10.24 0.85
N TYR A 62 -2.21 -9.69 1.07
CA TYR A 62 -1.62 -9.60 2.40
C TYR A 62 -2.48 -8.72 3.33
N ILE A 63 -2.99 -7.59 2.85
CA ILE A 63 -3.89 -6.72 3.61
C ILE A 63 -5.18 -7.46 3.97
N GLU A 64 -5.80 -8.15 3.00
CA GLU A 64 -7.00 -8.95 3.23
C GLU A 64 -6.76 -10.02 4.31
N MET A 65 -5.66 -10.77 4.19
CA MET A 65 -5.28 -11.79 5.17
C MET A 65 -5.04 -11.19 6.57
N ALA A 66 -4.35 -10.06 6.67
CA ALA A 66 -4.08 -9.39 7.94
C ALA A 66 -5.38 -8.89 8.62
N MET A 67 -6.34 -8.39 7.83
CA MET A 67 -7.66 -8.00 8.33
C MET A 67 -8.46 -9.20 8.82
N LEU A 68 -8.51 -10.30 8.06
CA LEU A 68 -9.19 -11.54 8.45
C LEU A 68 -8.58 -12.14 9.73
N GLN A 69 -7.25 -12.14 9.84
CA GLN A 69 -6.57 -12.59 11.06
C GLN A 69 -6.96 -11.72 12.27
N SER A 70 -7.06 -10.40 12.10
CA SER A 70 -7.48 -9.49 13.17
C SER A 70 -8.93 -9.69 13.60
N LEU A 71 -9.81 -10.06 12.67
CA LEU A 71 -11.20 -10.44 12.96
C LEU A 71 -11.29 -11.77 13.72
N LEU A 72 -10.44 -12.75 13.37
CA LEU A 72 -10.39 -14.04 14.07
C LEU A 72 -9.88 -13.92 15.51
N HIS A 73 -8.93 -13.01 15.77
CA HIS A 73 -8.32 -12.80 17.09
C HIS A 73 -8.96 -11.67 17.89
N SER A 74 -10.03 -11.04 17.40
CA SER A 74 -10.78 -10.04 18.17
C SER A 74 -11.50 -10.70 19.35
N PRO A 75 -11.35 -10.22 20.60
CA PRO A 75 -11.98 -10.84 21.77
C PRO A 75 -13.49 -10.64 21.86
N LEU A 76 -14.09 -9.92 20.91
CA LEU A 76 -15.52 -9.65 20.93
C LEU A 76 -16.25 -10.77 20.18
N GLY A 77 -16.67 -11.76 20.96
CA GLY A 77 -17.72 -12.71 20.57
C GLY A 77 -18.98 -11.95 20.16
N ILE A 78 -19.12 -11.69 18.87
CA ILE A 78 -20.38 -11.27 18.29
C ILE A 78 -21.21 -12.56 18.13
N SER A 79 -21.92 -12.92 19.19
CA SER A 79 -23.03 -13.86 19.08
C SER A 79 -24.08 -13.21 18.19
N SER A 80 -24.13 -13.65 16.93
CA SER A 80 -25.26 -13.37 16.03
C SER A 80 -26.50 -14.13 16.53
N THR A 81 -27.07 -13.70 17.64
CA THR A 81 -28.35 -14.18 18.17
C THR A 81 -29.22 -12.98 18.58
N HIS A 82 -29.57 -12.15 17.61
CA HIS A 82 -30.82 -11.39 17.70
C HIS A 82 -31.45 -11.24 16.30
N ALA A 83 -31.49 -12.35 15.56
CA ALA A 83 -32.46 -12.52 14.50
C ALA A 83 -33.76 -13.03 15.14
N TYR A 84 -34.83 -12.25 14.95
CA TYR A 84 -36.24 -12.67 15.05
C TYR A 84 -36.83 -12.94 16.44
N VAL A 85 -37.66 -12.00 16.92
CA VAL A 85 -38.79 -12.32 17.79
C VAL A 85 -40.06 -11.92 17.02
N PRO A 86 -40.83 -12.88 16.47
CA PRO A 86 -42.18 -12.60 16.01
C PRO A 86 -43.11 -12.57 17.22
N GLY A 87 -44.07 -11.65 17.18
CA GLY A 87 -45.30 -11.56 17.97
C GLY A 87 -45.40 -12.32 19.31
N ILE A 88 -45.54 -11.57 20.40
CA ILE A 88 -46.41 -11.95 21.51
C ILE A 88 -47.37 -10.77 21.77
N LEU A 89 -48.66 -11.07 21.56
CA LEU A 89 -49.94 -10.39 21.86
C LEU A 89 -49.98 -8.88 22.08
#